data_AF-U7KQC1-F1
#
_entry.id   AF-U7KQC1-F1
#
_cell.length_a   1.000
_cell.length_b   1.000
_cell.length_c   1.000
_cell.angle_alpha   90.00
_cell.angle_beta   90.00
_cell.angle_gamma   90.00
#
_symmetry.space_group_name_H-M   'P 1'
#
loop_
_entity.id
_entity.type
_entity.pdbx_description
1 polymer ?
#
loop_
_entity_poly.entity_id
_entity_poly.type
_entity_poly.pdbx_seq_one_letter_code
_entity_poly.pdbx_strand_id
1 'polypeptide(L)'
;MLPCCGSLKINEGSLLPQQDSITTPAPSKNAGTKTKLIEREDGNQLVSTSDGDAPLELSFEFSDSFLEKLPSGHILVRPAEGEEPSAYIEPAWAKDVDGNQVNTHFSVDGDKIIQHISSSPAGKPVISDPYIRDVHGWGKKIGQELVFSKDETSGIVIGTAYCAGKLAGVGLGSWLAKGACAGVSAVAGHATNTGRCLTIRALGGKYSPNIVFPYATRC
;
A
#
# COMPACT_ATOMS: atom_id res chain seq x y z
N MET A 1 -32.06 -51.02 -15.65
CA MET A 1 -32.83 -50.67 -14.44
C MET A 1 -32.12 -49.49 -13.78
N LEU A 2 -32.62 -48.26 -14.00
CA LEU A 2 -32.30 -47.07 -13.18
C LEU A 2 -32.99 -47.23 -11.82
N PRO A 3 -32.39 -46.75 -10.72
CA PRO A 3 -32.69 -45.40 -10.16
C PRO A 3 -31.44 -44.77 -9.48
N CYS A 4 -31.43 -43.60 -8.85
CA CYS A 4 -32.08 -42.30 -9.00
C CYS A 4 -31.21 -41.29 -8.22
N CYS A 5 -31.32 -40.04 -8.61
CA CYS A 5 -30.85 -38.80 -7.99
C CYS A 5 -30.80 -38.78 -6.43
N GLY A 6 -29.74 -38.19 -5.86
CA GLY A 6 -29.63 -37.87 -4.43
C GLY A 6 -28.65 -36.72 -4.18
N SER A 7 -29.21 -35.52 -3.99
CA SER A 7 -28.64 -34.21 -3.67
C SER A 7 -27.24 -34.14 -3.03
N LEU A 8 -26.33 -33.39 -3.67
CA LEU A 8 -25.22 -32.71 -3.01
C LEU A 8 -25.80 -31.65 -2.06
N LYS A 9 -25.78 -31.92 -0.76
CA LYS A 9 -26.04 -30.92 0.27
C LYS A 9 -24.83 -30.00 0.35
N ILE A 10 -25.04 -28.73 -0.01
CA ILE A 10 -24.13 -27.63 0.30
C ILE A 10 -24.16 -27.50 1.83
N ASN A 11 -23.07 -27.87 2.49
CA ASN A 11 -22.93 -27.70 3.93
C ASN A 11 -22.63 -26.23 4.17
N GLU A 12 -23.66 -25.46 4.48
CA GLU A 12 -23.56 -24.16 5.14
C GLU A 12 -23.02 -24.40 6.54
N GLY A 13 -21.77 -24.02 6.78
CA GLY A 13 -21.20 -24.15 8.11
C GLY A 13 -19.70 -23.90 8.16
N SER A 14 -19.36 -22.70 8.64
CA SER A 14 -18.04 -22.34 9.17
C SER A 14 -16.97 -21.95 8.15
N LEU A 15 -17.22 -20.85 7.43
CA LEU A 15 -16.14 -19.92 7.08
C LEU A 15 -15.67 -19.26 8.38
N LEU A 16 -14.78 -19.94 9.12
CA LEU A 16 -13.90 -19.23 10.04
C LEU A 16 -12.92 -18.45 9.16
N PRO A 17 -12.91 -17.11 9.19
CA PRO A 17 -11.78 -16.39 8.63
C PRO A 17 -10.56 -16.76 9.50
N GLN A 18 -9.58 -17.44 8.92
CA GLN A 18 -8.27 -17.50 9.53
C GLN A 18 -7.70 -16.08 9.51
N GLN A 19 -7.87 -15.43 10.66
CA GLN A 19 -7.40 -14.11 10.97
C GLN A 19 -5.90 -14.17 11.22
N ASP A 20 -5.12 -14.25 10.15
CA ASP A 20 -3.68 -14.04 10.21
C ASP A 20 -3.36 -12.60 9.84
N SER A 21 -3.02 -11.83 10.88
CA SER A 21 -2.16 -10.64 10.86
C SER A 21 -2.74 -9.34 10.29
N ILE A 22 -3.21 -8.45 11.18
CA ILE A 22 -2.86 -7.00 11.39
C ILE A 22 -2.78 -6.04 10.16
N THR A 23 -2.83 -6.49 8.91
CA THR A 23 -2.36 -5.72 7.74
C THR A 23 -3.43 -5.51 6.67
N THR A 24 -4.58 -6.18 6.74
CA THR A 24 -5.69 -5.94 5.81
C THR A 24 -6.74 -5.04 6.48
N PRO A 25 -6.83 -3.75 6.14
CA PRO A 25 -7.78 -2.88 6.78
C PRO A 25 -9.21 -3.25 6.37
N ALA A 26 -10.14 -3.08 7.31
CA ALA A 26 -11.56 -3.27 7.03
C ALA A 26 -12.13 -1.96 6.44
N PRO A 27 -12.75 -1.99 5.24
CA PRO A 27 -13.45 -0.82 4.74
C PRO A 27 -14.74 -0.60 5.55
N SER A 28 -14.99 0.64 5.97
CA SER A 28 -16.28 1.06 6.49
C SER A 28 -17.33 0.99 5.38
N LYS A 29 -18.52 0.44 5.68
CA LYS A 29 -19.60 0.27 4.70
C LYS A 29 -20.21 1.61 4.32
N ASN A 30 -19.79 2.18 3.20
CA ASN A 30 -20.48 3.30 2.57
C ASN A 30 -21.53 2.80 1.57
N ALA A 31 -22.76 3.32 1.67
CA ALA A 31 -23.85 2.97 0.77
C ALA A 31 -23.44 3.22 -0.70
N GLY A 32 -23.56 2.20 -1.55
CA GLY A 32 -23.22 2.31 -2.98
C GLY A 32 -21.73 2.13 -3.32
N THR A 33 -20.89 1.69 -2.39
CA THR A 33 -19.48 1.32 -2.66
C THR A 33 -19.28 -0.19 -2.56
N LYS A 34 -18.56 -0.77 -3.53
CA LYS A 34 -18.10 -2.17 -3.48
C LYS A 34 -16.59 -2.18 -3.34
N THR A 35 -16.06 -2.91 -2.35
CA THR A 35 -14.62 -3.04 -2.13
C THR A 35 -14.19 -4.49 -2.27
N LYS A 36 -13.10 -4.73 -2.99
CA LYS A 36 -12.50 -6.06 -3.18
C LYS A 36 -11.01 -6.01 -2.85
N LEU A 37 -10.50 -7.03 -2.17
CA LEU A 37 -9.07 -7.27 -2.03
C LEU A 37 -8.50 -7.96 -3.28
N ILE A 38 -7.41 -7.40 -3.79
CA ILE A 38 -6.58 -7.96 -4.85
C ILE A 38 -5.20 -8.20 -4.27
N GLU A 39 -4.82 -9.47 -4.15
CA GLU A 39 -3.45 -9.86 -3.81
C GLU A 39 -2.55 -9.68 -5.03
N ARG A 40 -1.37 -9.09 -4.81
CA ARG A 40 -0.32 -8.88 -5.80
C ARG A 40 0.99 -9.41 -5.24
N GLU A 41 1.97 -9.64 -6.12
CA GLU A 41 3.30 -10.07 -5.68
C GLU A 41 3.99 -9.00 -4.82
N ASP A 42 3.76 -7.73 -5.17
CA ASP A 42 4.32 -6.51 -4.58
C ASP A 42 3.38 -5.82 -3.59
N GLY A 43 2.29 -6.49 -3.19
CA GLY A 43 1.44 -5.97 -2.14
C GLY A 43 0.00 -6.45 -2.14
N ASN A 44 -0.81 -5.77 -1.33
CA ASN A 44 -2.24 -6.00 -1.22
C ASN A 44 -2.99 -4.73 -1.57
N GLN A 45 -3.90 -4.83 -2.52
CA GLN A 45 -4.68 -3.69 -2.98
C GLN A 45 -6.15 -3.88 -2.66
N LEU A 46 -6.72 -2.97 -1.90
CA LEU A 46 -8.17 -2.81 -1.85
C LEU A 46 -8.59 -1.97 -3.05
N VAL A 47 -9.63 -2.43 -3.73
CA VAL A 47 -10.20 -1.78 -4.90
C VAL A 47 -11.64 -1.46 -4.58
N SER A 48 -11.90 -0.18 -4.36
CA SER A 48 -13.23 0.36 -4.11
C SER A 48 -13.80 0.99 -5.38
N THR A 49 -15.01 0.60 -5.75
CA THR A 49 -15.79 1.15 -6.87
C THR A 49 -17.09 1.77 -6.35
N SER A 50 -17.42 2.97 -6.83
CA SER A 50 -18.62 3.71 -6.41
C SER A 50 -19.40 4.28 -7.59
N ASP A 51 -20.74 4.31 -7.49
CA ASP A 51 -21.67 4.56 -8.62
C ASP A 51 -22.42 5.93 -8.64
N GLY A 52 -22.42 6.78 -7.58
CA GLY A 52 -23.09 8.12 -7.60
C GLY A 52 -22.26 9.43 -7.49
N ASP A 53 -22.39 10.41 -8.38
CA ASP A 53 -21.45 11.53 -8.71
C ASP A 53 -20.97 12.52 -7.61
N ALA A 54 -21.37 12.33 -6.36
CA ALA A 54 -20.93 13.15 -5.23
C ALA A 54 -19.47 12.84 -4.81
N PRO A 55 -18.81 13.78 -4.10
CA PRO A 55 -17.56 13.50 -3.40
C PRO A 55 -17.73 12.27 -2.50
N LEU A 56 -16.69 11.45 -2.41
CA LEU A 56 -16.72 10.19 -1.68
C LEU A 56 -15.66 10.21 -0.59
N GLU A 57 -16.05 9.77 0.59
CA GLU A 57 -15.12 9.49 1.68
C GLU A 57 -15.11 8.00 1.95
N LEU A 58 -13.94 7.37 1.92
CA LEU A 58 -13.75 5.96 2.28
C LEU A 58 -12.92 5.87 3.55
N SER A 59 -13.43 5.15 4.55
CA SER A 59 -12.71 4.94 5.82
C SER A 59 -12.18 3.51 5.89
N PHE A 60 -10.91 3.38 6.28
CA PHE A 60 -10.19 2.13 6.43
C PHE A 60 -9.62 2.06 7.85
N GLU A 61 -10.03 1.05 8.61
CA GLU A 61 -9.62 0.89 10.00
C GLU A 61 -8.39 -0.03 10.13
N PHE A 62 -7.41 0.42 10.91
CA PHE A 62 -6.18 -0.29 11.26
C PHE A 62 -6.12 -0.41 12.79
N SER A 63 -6.99 -1.24 13.36
CA SER A 63 -7.16 -1.37 14.80
C SER A 63 -5.82 -1.58 15.52
N ASP A 64 -5.67 -0.92 16.68
CA ASP A 64 -4.49 -0.97 17.54
C ASP A 64 -3.17 -0.56 16.83
N SER A 65 -3.26 0.33 15.83
CA SER A 65 -2.11 0.85 15.10
C SER A 65 -1.95 2.37 15.27
N PHE A 66 -0.71 2.82 15.24
CA PHE A 66 -0.35 4.23 15.08
C PHE A 66 -0.13 4.53 13.59
N LEU A 67 -0.87 5.51 13.07
CA LEU A 67 -0.83 5.91 11.67
C LEU A 67 -0.06 7.22 11.51
N GLU A 68 0.98 7.21 10.69
CA GLU A 68 1.81 8.38 10.43
C GLU A 68 1.74 8.77 8.96
N LYS A 69 1.27 9.99 8.67
CA LYS A 69 1.25 10.54 7.31
C LYS A 69 2.57 11.22 6.99
N LEU A 70 3.21 10.75 5.92
CA LEU A 70 4.45 11.35 5.41
C LEU A 70 4.15 12.54 4.49
N PRO A 71 5.09 13.50 4.34
CA PRO A 71 4.95 14.62 3.40
C PRO A 71 4.75 14.19 1.94
N SER A 72 5.17 12.98 1.56
CA SER A 72 4.99 12.41 0.22
C SER A 72 3.58 11.87 -0.03
N GLY A 73 2.69 11.89 0.97
CA GLY A 73 1.32 11.38 0.89
C GLY A 73 1.16 9.91 1.28
N HIS A 74 2.27 9.20 1.50
CA HIS A 74 2.29 7.84 2.03
C HIS A 74 1.83 7.79 3.48
N ILE A 75 1.29 6.65 3.91
CA ILE A 75 0.96 6.37 5.31
C ILE A 75 1.82 5.21 5.82
N LEU A 76 2.45 5.40 6.98
CA LEU A 76 3.08 4.33 7.74
C LEU A 76 2.08 3.79 8.75
N VAL A 77 1.93 2.47 8.77
CA VAL A 77 1.20 1.77 9.83
C VAL A 77 2.24 1.24 10.81
N ARG A 78 2.17 1.62 12.07
CA ARG A 78 3.09 1.19 13.12
C ARG A 78 2.31 0.52 14.26
N PRO A 79 2.89 -0.46 14.98
CA PRO A 79 2.27 -0.98 16.19
C PRO A 79 2.13 0.10 17.28
N ALA A 80 3.12 0.99 17.39
CA ALA A 80 3.11 2.14 18.29
C ALA A 80 3.95 3.29 17.70
N GLU A 81 3.81 4.48 18.28
CA GLU A 81 4.61 5.64 17.88
C GLU A 81 6.11 5.35 18.01
N GLY A 82 6.89 5.64 16.96
CA GLY A 82 8.33 5.42 16.91
C GLY A 82 8.77 3.96 16.68
N GLU A 83 7.86 2.99 16.65
CA GLU A 83 8.18 1.61 16.29
C GLU A 83 8.32 1.43 14.77
N GLU A 84 9.08 0.40 14.37
CA GLU A 84 9.24 0.00 12.96
C GLU A 84 7.86 -0.21 12.29
N PRO A 85 7.64 0.31 11.07
CA PRO A 85 6.35 0.24 10.43
C PRO A 85 6.02 -1.21 10.02
N SER A 86 4.81 -1.65 10.36
CA SER A 86 4.26 -2.95 9.95
C SER A 86 3.72 -2.93 8.52
N ALA A 87 3.39 -1.76 7.97
CA ALA A 87 2.94 -1.58 6.59
C ALA A 87 3.32 -0.21 6.02
N TYR A 88 3.43 -0.15 4.69
CA TYR A 88 3.67 1.07 3.92
C TYR A 88 2.57 1.22 2.87
N ILE A 89 1.78 2.29 2.98
CA ILE A 89 0.64 2.54 2.11
C ILE A 89 1.03 3.63 1.11
N GLU A 90 0.80 3.37 -0.17
CA GLU A 90 1.03 4.34 -1.25
C GLU A 90 0.15 5.58 -1.08
N PRO A 91 0.51 6.73 -1.70
CA PRO A 91 -0.36 7.90 -1.70
C PRO A 91 -1.72 7.55 -2.30
N ALA A 92 -2.77 8.23 -1.79
CA ALA A 92 -4.12 8.04 -2.29
C ALA A 92 -4.17 8.24 -3.80
N TRP A 93 -4.90 7.37 -4.49
CA TRP A 93 -5.15 7.53 -5.92
C TRP A 93 -6.58 7.16 -6.26
N ALA A 94 -7.09 7.83 -7.29
CA ALA A 94 -8.40 7.58 -7.82
C ALA A 94 -8.39 7.78 -9.32
N LYS A 95 -9.12 6.94 -10.04
CA LYS A 95 -9.34 7.08 -11.50
C LYS A 95 -10.81 7.00 -11.82
N ASP A 96 -11.26 7.82 -12.75
CA ASP A 96 -12.62 7.76 -13.30
C ASP A 96 -12.76 6.73 -14.43
N VAL A 97 -13.95 6.68 -15.03
CA VAL A 97 -14.31 5.74 -16.10
C VAL A 97 -13.47 5.89 -17.36
N ASP A 98 -12.98 7.11 -17.63
CA ASP A 98 -12.11 7.42 -18.77
C ASP A 98 -10.63 7.17 -18.43
N GLY A 99 -10.32 6.80 -17.19
CA GLY A 99 -8.97 6.56 -16.69
C GLY A 99 -8.22 7.82 -16.28
N ASN A 100 -8.89 8.98 -16.23
CA ASN A 100 -8.28 10.23 -15.77
C ASN A 100 -8.07 10.18 -14.25
N GLN A 101 -7.02 10.86 -13.79
CA GLN A 101 -6.78 10.99 -12.36
C GLN A 101 -7.84 11.89 -11.72
N VAL A 102 -8.40 11.42 -10.61
CA VAL A 102 -9.32 12.17 -9.77
C VAL A 102 -8.55 12.67 -8.56
N ASN A 103 -8.75 13.94 -8.19
CA ASN A 103 -8.10 14.52 -7.03
C ASN A 103 -8.51 13.77 -5.76
N THR A 104 -7.53 13.21 -5.06
CA THR A 104 -7.73 12.43 -3.84
C THR A 104 -6.57 12.60 -2.87
N HIS A 105 -6.86 12.43 -1.58
CA HIS A 105 -5.84 12.46 -0.54
C HIS A 105 -6.32 11.68 0.70
N PHE A 106 -5.36 11.23 1.52
CA PHE A 106 -5.64 10.67 2.84
C PHE A 106 -5.63 11.72 3.94
N SER A 107 -6.48 11.54 4.95
CA SER A 107 -6.32 12.06 6.29
C SER A 107 -6.27 10.91 7.29
N VAL A 108 -5.64 11.15 8.44
CA VAL A 108 -5.58 10.19 9.55
C VAL A 108 -6.47 10.70 10.68
N ASP A 109 -7.31 9.82 11.21
CA ASP A 109 -8.15 10.05 12.38
C ASP A 109 -7.97 8.87 13.35
N GLY A 110 -7.08 9.03 14.33
CA GLY A 110 -6.68 7.94 15.23
C GLY A 110 -6.06 6.76 14.47
N ASP A 111 -6.73 5.60 14.56
CA ASP A 111 -6.37 4.35 13.91
C ASP A 111 -7.07 4.15 12.54
N LYS A 112 -7.68 5.22 12.01
CA LYS A 112 -8.38 5.21 10.72
C LYS A 112 -7.68 6.07 9.69
N ILE A 113 -7.64 5.55 8.47
CA ILE A 113 -7.35 6.33 7.28
C ILE A 113 -8.67 6.70 6.63
N ILE A 114 -8.85 7.98 6.35
CA ILE A 114 -9.98 8.49 5.56
C ILE A 114 -9.43 8.95 4.22
N GLN A 115 -9.83 8.28 3.14
CA GLN A 115 -9.61 8.76 1.79
C GLN A 115 -10.71 9.74 1.40
N HIS A 116 -10.29 10.93 0.98
CA HIS A 116 -11.15 11.94 0.38
C HIS A 116 -11.01 11.87 -1.14
N ILE A 117 -12.13 11.71 -1.85
CA ILE A 117 -12.16 11.63 -3.32
C ILE A 117 -13.10 12.73 -3.83
N SER A 118 -12.56 13.61 -4.68
CA SER A 118 -13.34 14.67 -5.32
C SER A 118 -14.30 14.09 -6.37
N SER A 119 -15.36 14.84 -6.74
CA SER A 119 -16.19 14.48 -7.89
C SER A 119 -15.39 14.49 -9.19
N SER A 120 -15.66 13.54 -10.10
CA SER A 120 -15.17 13.57 -11.48
C SER A 120 -16.25 14.08 -12.45
N PRO A 121 -15.93 14.98 -13.40
CA PRO A 121 -16.83 15.41 -14.47
C PRO A 121 -17.19 14.29 -15.46
N ALA A 122 -16.32 13.28 -15.62
CA ALA A 122 -16.55 12.14 -16.53
C ALA A 122 -17.54 11.12 -15.97
N GLY A 123 -17.97 11.30 -14.72
CA GLY A 123 -18.85 10.37 -14.03
C GLY A 123 -18.11 9.14 -13.50
N LYS A 124 -18.85 8.06 -13.32
CA LYS A 124 -18.51 6.89 -12.49
C LYS A 124 -18.39 5.60 -13.31
N PRO A 125 -17.69 4.55 -12.82
CA PRO A 125 -17.17 4.39 -11.45
C PRO A 125 -15.79 5.01 -11.22
N VAL A 126 -15.58 5.51 -10.00
CA VAL A 126 -14.24 5.83 -9.52
C VAL A 126 -13.63 4.60 -8.88
N ILE A 127 -12.44 4.20 -9.34
CA ILE A 127 -11.61 3.14 -8.75
C ILE A 127 -10.61 3.78 -7.79
N SER A 128 -10.55 3.30 -6.55
CA SER A 128 -9.70 3.87 -5.50
C SER A 128 -9.18 2.83 -4.48
N ASP A 129 -8.07 3.20 -3.84
CA ASP A 129 -7.44 2.82 -2.55
C ASP A 129 -7.83 1.56 -1.74
N PRO A 130 -6.99 1.21 -0.74
CA PRO A 130 -5.55 1.50 -0.60
C PRO A 130 -4.65 0.44 -1.24
N TYR A 131 -3.40 0.82 -1.57
CA TYR A 131 -2.35 -0.13 -1.95
C TYR A 131 -1.26 -0.23 -0.88
N ILE A 132 -1.08 -1.43 -0.35
CA ILE A 132 -0.12 -1.77 0.71
C ILE A 132 1.06 -2.49 0.08
N ARG A 133 2.26 -1.90 0.17
CA ARG A 133 3.49 -2.40 -0.45
C ARG A 133 4.16 -3.48 0.41
N ASP A 134 3.81 -4.73 0.14
CA ASP A 134 4.34 -5.89 0.85
C ASP A 134 4.96 -6.89 -0.12
N VAL A 135 6.04 -7.56 0.28
CA VAL A 135 6.61 -8.66 -0.51
C VAL A 135 6.16 -9.98 0.07
N HIS A 136 5.51 -10.80 -0.73
CA HIS A 136 5.04 -12.13 -0.33
C HIS A 136 5.88 -13.25 -0.96
N GLY A 137 6.16 -14.28 -0.18
CA GLY A 137 6.84 -15.50 -0.62
C GLY A 137 6.28 -16.70 0.12
N TRP A 138 5.96 -17.78 -0.61
CA TRP A 138 5.31 -18.98 -0.07
C TRP A 138 4.07 -18.68 0.80
N GLY A 139 3.25 -17.70 0.38
CA GLY A 139 2.02 -17.31 1.07
C GLY A 139 2.23 -16.53 2.38
N LYS A 140 3.44 -16.02 2.65
CA LYS A 140 3.75 -15.22 3.85
C LYS A 140 4.41 -13.89 3.47
N LYS A 141 4.18 -12.84 4.26
CA LYS A 141 4.95 -11.59 4.15
C LYS A 141 6.41 -11.87 4.51
N ILE A 142 7.30 -11.63 3.55
CA ILE A 142 8.76 -11.81 3.67
C ILE A 142 9.54 -10.49 3.55
N GLY A 143 8.83 -9.37 3.34
CA GLY A 143 9.47 -8.08 3.16
C GLY A 143 8.50 -6.95 2.86
N GLN A 144 9.08 -5.80 2.53
CA GLN A 144 8.37 -4.55 2.29
C GLN A 144 9.05 -3.77 1.17
N GLU A 145 8.26 -3.05 0.38
CA GLU A 145 8.76 -2.14 -0.65
C GLU A 145 8.54 -0.69 -0.24
N LEU A 146 9.61 0.09 -0.37
CA LEU A 146 9.58 1.54 -0.17
C LEU A 146 9.74 2.17 -1.54
N VAL A 147 8.64 2.68 -2.09
CA VAL A 147 8.64 3.39 -3.37
C VAL A 147 8.77 4.88 -3.11
N PHE A 148 9.78 5.49 -3.73
CA PHE A 148 10.02 6.92 -3.62
C PHE A 148 9.28 7.66 -4.73
N SER A 149 8.82 8.88 -4.46
CA SER A 149 8.23 9.72 -5.51
C SER A 149 9.28 10.09 -6.57
N LYS A 150 8.84 10.66 -7.71
CA LYS A 150 9.76 11.17 -8.73
C LYS A 150 10.69 12.25 -8.19
N ASP A 151 10.17 13.12 -7.32
CA ASP A 151 10.93 14.20 -6.70
C ASP A 151 11.94 13.65 -5.70
N GLU A 152 11.54 12.67 -4.88
CA GLU A 152 12.43 12.01 -3.93
C GLU A 152 13.51 11.21 -4.66
N THR A 153 13.15 10.49 -5.72
CA THR A 153 14.07 9.78 -6.60
C THR A 153 15.12 10.75 -7.15
N SER A 154 14.69 11.91 -7.66
CA SER A 154 15.59 12.95 -8.16
C SER A 154 16.49 13.52 -7.06
N GLY A 155 15.97 13.70 -5.84
CA GLY A 155 16.78 14.08 -4.67
C GLY A 155 17.85 13.04 -4.32
N ILE A 156 17.55 11.75 -4.48
CA ILE A 156 18.50 10.65 -4.23
C ILE A 156 19.60 10.58 -5.28
N VAL A 157 19.33 11.00 -6.53
CA VAL A 157 20.39 11.18 -7.55
C VAL A 157 21.46 12.15 -7.07
N ILE A 158 21.06 13.23 -6.39
CA ILE A 158 21.96 14.30 -5.95
C ILE A 158 22.85 13.84 -4.79
N GLY A 159 22.36 12.96 -3.91
CA GLY A 159 23.21 12.43 -2.84
C GLY A 159 22.58 11.30 -2.02
N THR A 160 23.42 10.34 -1.65
CA THR A 160 23.04 9.19 -0.79
C THR A 160 22.59 9.62 0.61
N ALA A 161 23.03 10.78 1.10
CA ALA A 161 22.56 11.36 2.36
C ALA A 161 21.04 11.68 2.34
N TYR A 162 20.48 12.03 1.18
CA TYR A 162 19.05 12.25 1.02
C TYR A 162 18.27 10.94 1.24
N CYS A 163 18.76 9.85 0.66
CA CYS A 163 18.21 8.51 0.89
C CYS A 163 18.27 8.14 2.37
N ALA A 164 19.41 8.32 3.03
CA ALA A 164 19.57 7.96 4.44
C ALA A 164 18.62 8.77 5.35
N GLY A 165 18.45 10.08 5.08
CA GLY A 165 17.51 10.93 5.82
C GLY A 165 16.05 10.50 5.64
N LYS A 166 15.66 10.15 4.41
CA LYS A 166 14.30 9.63 4.14
C LYS A 166 14.05 8.28 4.81
N LEU A 167 15.03 7.37 4.76
CA LEU A 167 14.92 6.06 5.40
C LEU A 167 14.90 6.16 6.94
N ALA A 168 15.61 7.13 7.51
CA ALA A 168 15.50 7.42 8.95
C ALA A 168 14.09 7.90 9.32
N GLY A 169 13.46 8.73 8.48
CA GLY A 169 12.09 9.22 8.70
C GLY A 169 11.02 8.13 8.66
N VAL A 170 11.23 7.04 7.90
CA VAL A 170 10.31 5.89 7.92
C VAL A 170 10.53 4.96 9.11
N GLY A 171 11.53 5.25 9.97
CA GLY A 171 11.81 4.49 11.18
C GLY A 171 12.66 3.23 10.96
N LEU A 172 13.17 3.00 9.74
CA LEU A 172 14.07 1.87 9.49
C LEU A 172 15.39 2.08 10.22
N GLY A 173 15.80 1.09 11.00
CA GLY A 173 17.06 1.12 11.76
C GLY A 173 18.26 1.64 10.96
N SER A 174 19.09 2.47 11.61
CA SER A 174 20.19 3.20 10.96
C SER A 174 21.21 2.35 10.20
N TRP A 175 21.38 1.07 10.57
CA TRP A 175 22.26 0.14 9.85
C TRP A 175 21.66 -0.29 8.50
N LEU A 176 20.34 -0.53 8.46
CA LEU A 176 19.60 -0.86 7.24
C LEU A 176 19.58 0.32 6.29
N ALA A 177 19.37 1.53 6.81
CA ALA A 177 19.38 2.75 6.01
C ALA A 177 20.74 2.95 5.30
N LYS A 178 21.86 2.70 6.00
CA LYS A 178 23.20 2.77 5.41
C LYS A 178 23.43 1.72 4.32
N GLY A 179 23.00 0.47 4.56
CA GLY A 179 23.11 -0.61 3.58
C GLY A 179 22.24 -0.38 2.35
N ALA A 180 20.99 0.03 2.56
CA ALA A 180 20.01 0.29 1.51
C ALA A 180 20.41 1.44 0.57
N CYS A 181 21.05 2.48 1.12
CA CYS A 181 21.45 3.66 0.37
C CYS A 181 22.85 3.55 -0.27
N ALA A 182 23.57 2.43 -0.10
CA ALA A 182 24.85 2.22 -0.77
C ALA A 182 24.62 2.01 -2.28
N GLY A 183 25.20 2.88 -3.12
CA GLY A 183 25.06 2.80 -4.58
C GLY A 183 23.69 3.18 -5.14
N VAL A 184 22.75 3.61 -4.29
CA VAL A 184 21.36 3.90 -4.67
C VAL A 184 21.23 5.03 -5.70
N SER A 185 22.15 6.01 -5.70
CA SER A 185 22.11 7.15 -6.62
C SER A 185 22.25 6.72 -8.09
N ALA A 186 22.97 5.62 -8.38
CA ALA A 186 23.06 5.08 -9.74
C ALA A 186 21.72 4.48 -10.20
N VAL A 187 21.05 3.75 -9.32
CA VAL A 187 19.71 3.20 -9.59
C VAL A 187 18.68 4.31 -9.70
N ALA A 188 18.74 5.32 -8.83
CA ALA A 188 17.90 6.50 -8.91
C ALA A 188 18.11 7.26 -10.22
N GLY A 189 19.36 7.41 -10.67
CA GLY A 189 19.67 8.06 -11.95
C GLY A 189 19.09 7.27 -13.14
N HIS A 190 19.21 5.95 -13.11
CA HIS A 190 18.54 5.09 -14.10
C HIS A 190 17.02 5.22 -14.05
N ALA A 191 16.42 5.27 -12.85
CA ALA A 191 14.99 5.43 -12.68
C ALA A 191 14.50 6.78 -13.26
N THR A 192 15.15 7.89 -12.91
CA THR A 192 14.84 9.22 -13.47
C THR A 192 14.94 9.23 -15.00
N ASN A 193 16.00 8.65 -15.57
CA ASN A 193 16.21 8.60 -17.03
C ASN A 193 15.20 7.72 -17.77
N THR A 194 14.53 6.79 -17.08
CA THR A 194 13.51 5.91 -17.66
C THR A 194 12.08 6.32 -17.30
N GLY A 195 11.90 7.47 -16.65
CA GLY A 195 10.58 7.93 -16.18
C GLY A 195 9.99 7.06 -15.06
N ARG A 196 10.85 6.34 -14.34
CA ARG A 196 10.53 5.38 -13.27
C ARG A 196 10.84 5.95 -11.89
N CYS A 197 10.37 5.26 -10.87
CA CYS A 197 10.61 5.61 -9.46
C CYS A 197 11.63 4.65 -8.87
N LEU A 198 12.47 5.17 -7.96
CA LEU A 198 13.35 4.33 -7.15
C LEU A 198 12.50 3.53 -6.17
N THR A 199 12.83 2.25 -6.01
CA THR A 199 12.26 1.39 -4.97
C THR A 199 13.36 0.71 -4.21
N ILE A 200 13.21 0.65 -2.90
CA ILE A 200 14.04 -0.15 -2.01
C ILE A 200 13.19 -1.32 -1.54
N ARG A 201 13.62 -2.54 -1.88
CA ARG A 201 13.01 -3.77 -1.39
C ARG A 201 13.81 -4.28 -0.21
N ALA A 202 13.16 -4.42 0.94
CA ALA A 202 13.73 -4.97 2.15
C ALA A 202 13.12 -6.35 2.42
N LEU A 203 13.93 -7.40 2.43
CA LEU A 203 13.53 -8.78 2.68
C LEU A 203 14.13 -9.30 3.98
N GLY A 204 13.33 -9.99 4.79
CA GLY A 204 13.76 -10.65 6.01
C GLY A 204 12.64 -10.74 7.04
N GLY A 205 13.00 -11.06 8.28
CA GLY A 205 12.02 -11.17 9.37
C GLY A 205 11.39 -9.82 9.70
N LYS A 206 10.22 -9.85 10.36
CA LYS A 206 9.39 -8.69 10.76
C LYS A 206 10.17 -7.57 11.47
N TYR A 207 11.34 -7.86 12.04
CA TYR A 207 12.20 -6.92 12.77
C TYR A 207 13.67 -6.95 12.34
N SER A 208 14.00 -7.63 11.24
CA SER A 208 15.39 -7.77 10.75
C SER A 208 15.40 -8.13 9.26
N PRO A 209 15.30 -7.13 8.36
CA PRO A 209 15.60 -7.34 6.96
C PRO A 209 17.06 -7.76 6.82
N ASN A 210 17.30 -8.92 6.23
CA ASN A 210 18.64 -9.44 6.00
C ASN A 210 19.18 -9.07 4.61
N ILE A 211 18.28 -8.67 3.70
CA ILE A 211 18.61 -8.36 2.32
C ILE A 211 17.88 -7.08 1.94
N VAL A 212 18.63 -6.08 1.49
CA VAL A 212 18.05 -4.82 0.98
C VAL A 212 18.68 -4.50 -0.36
N PHE A 213 17.86 -4.20 -1.36
CA PHE A 213 18.37 -3.81 -2.67
C PHE A 213 17.49 -2.76 -3.35
N PRO A 214 18.11 -1.78 -4.02
CA PRO A 214 17.40 -0.81 -4.83
C PRO A 214 17.15 -1.31 -6.26
N TYR A 215 16.01 -0.93 -6.85
CA TYR A 215 15.70 -1.14 -8.27
C TYR A 215 14.73 -0.05 -8.76
N ALA A 216 14.49 0.00 -10.07
CA ALA A 216 13.55 0.95 -10.67
C ALA A 216 12.18 0.29 -10.91
N THR A 217 11.10 0.87 -10.36
CA THR A 217 9.72 0.42 -10.57
C THR A 217 8.86 1.49 -11.27
N ARG A 218 7.62 1.14 -11.63
CA ARG A 218 6.68 2.16 -12.13
C ARG A 218 6.19 3.02 -10.97
N CYS A 219 6.27 4.34 -11.15
CA CYS A 219 5.35 5.24 -10.49
C CYS A 219 3.95 5.02 -11.11
#